data_AF-A0A437NHE8-F1
#
_entry.id   AF-A0A437NHE8-F1
#
_cell.length_a   1.000
_cell.length_b   1.000
_cell.length_c   1.000
_cell.angle_alpha   90.00
_cell.angle_beta   90.00
_cell.angle_gamma   90.00
#
_symmetry.space_group_name_H-M   'P 1'
#
loop_
_entity.id
_entity.type
_entity.pdbx_description
1 polymer ?
#
loop_
_entity_poly.entity_id
_entity_poly.type
_entity_poly.pdbx_seq_one_letter_code
_entity_poly.pdbx_strand_id
1 'polypeptide(L)'
;AAVLKVHTDEAAARAALAALAPEVRIMSAGQSIEILKGMGLPAEISSRFGLAGMKGSHIIGHTRMATESAVTMEGSHPFSTGADLCLVHNGSLSNHFRLRQELKREGISFETDNDTEVAAGYLTWRLQQGDSLAQALDGALEDL
;
A
#
# COMPACT_ATOMS: atom_id res chain seq x y z
N ALA A 1 -9.44 -11.15 -5.19
CA ALA A 1 -8.90 -10.62 -3.93
C ALA A 1 -9.70 -11.18 -2.78
N ALA A 2 -9.03 -11.57 -1.71
CA ALA A 2 -9.61 -11.99 -0.45
C ALA A 2 -8.80 -11.35 0.69
N VAL A 3 -9.42 -11.17 1.85
CA VAL A 3 -8.75 -10.75 3.08
C VAL A 3 -8.69 -11.95 4.00
N LEU A 4 -7.51 -12.24 4.52
CA LEU A 4 -7.27 -13.33 5.46
C LEU A 4 -6.96 -12.73 6.82
N LYS A 5 -7.70 -13.16 7.85
CA LYS A 5 -7.36 -12.87 9.25
C LYS A 5 -6.64 -14.08 9.82
N VAL A 6 -5.39 -13.88 10.25
CA VAL A 6 -4.51 -14.94 10.73
C VAL A 6 -4.03 -14.65 12.14
N HIS A 7 -3.76 -15.69 12.92
CA HIS A 7 -3.27 -15.60 14.30
C HIS A 7 -1.76 -15.87 14.36
N THR A 8 -0.99 -15.26 13.47
CA THR A 8 0.47 -15.40 13.37
C THR A 8 1.07 -14.08 12.89
N ASP A 9 2.38 -13.89 13.07
CA ASP A 9 3.05 -12.72 12.50
C ASP A 9 3.09 -12.74 10.97
N GLU A 10 3.31 -11.57 10.38
CA GLU A 10 3.31 -11.38 8.93
C GLU A 10 4.35 -12.26 8.21
N ALA A 11 5.56 -12.39 8.78
CA ALA A 11 6.64 -13.16 8.15
C ALA A 11 6.28 -14.64 8.04
N ALA A 12 5.73 -15.22 9.11
CA ALA A 12 5.24 -16.58 9.13
C ALA A 12 4.06 -16.78 8.15
N ALA A 13 3.11 -15.83 8.09
CA ALA A 13 1.99 -15.89 7.15
C ALA A 13 2.46 -15.85 5.69
N ARG A 14 3.40 -14.94 5.36
CA ARG A 14 4.00 -14.84 4.03
C ARG A 14 4.74 -16.11 3.63
N ALA A 15 5.55 -16.67 4.54
CA ALA A 15 6.27 -17.91 4.29
C ALA A 15 5.33 -19.10 4.03
N ALA A 16 4.26 -19.22 4.83
CA ALA A 16 3.26 -20.27 4.64
C ALA A 16 2.52 -20.13 3.29
N LEU A 17 2.10 -18.91 2.93
CA LEU A 17 1.44 -18.66 1.64
C LEU A 17 2.36 -18.93 0.46
N ALA A 18 3.64 -18.53 0.53
CA ALA A 18 4.61 -18.81 -0.51
C ALA A 18 4.80 -20.33 -0.76
N ALA A 19 4.66 -21.16 0.29
CA ALA A 19 4.75 -22.61 0.18
C ALA A 19 3.46 -23.27 -0.32
N LEU A 20 2.30 -22.79 0.14
CA LEU A 20 0.99 -23.40 -0.14
C LEU A 20 0.38 -22.95 -1.47
N ALA A 21 0.61 -21.69 -1.86
CA ALA A 21 0.00 -21.06 -3.02
C ALA A 21 0.99 -20.02 -3.60
N PRO A 22 2.08 -20.46 -4.27
CA PRO A 22 3.14 -19.59 -4.77
C PRO A 22 2.66 -18.56 -5.81
N GLU A 23 1.51 -18.79 -6.44
CA GLU A 23 0.85 -17.88 -7.35
C GLU A 23 0.09 -16.74 -6.65
N VAL A 24 -0.16 -16.86 -5.34
CA VAL A 24 -0.84 -15.83 -4.56
C VAL A 24 0.12 -14.70 -4.24
N ARG A 25 -0.24 -13.51 -4.69
CA ARG A 25 0.46 -12.27 -4.34
C ARG A 25 -0.20 -11.61 -3.12
N ILE A 26 0.61 -11.25 -2.14
CA ILE A 26 0.17 -10.57 -0.93
C ILE A 26 0.32 -9.07 -1.14
N MET A 27 -0.81 -8.37 -1.23
CA MET A 27 -0.82 -6.96 -1.63
C MET A 27 -0.70 -5.97 -0.47
N SER A 28 -0.94 -6.44 0.73
CA SER A 28 -0.92 -5.64 1.95
C SER A 28 -0.98 -6.55 3.16
N ALA A 29 -0.42 -6.08 4.28
CA ALA A 29 -0.56 -6.68 5.59
C ALA A 29 -0.69 -5.57 6.64
N GLY A 30 -1.39 -5.86 7.72
CA GLY A 30 -1.65 -4.91 8.80
C GLY A 30 -2.18 -5.65 10.02
N GLN A 31 -1.99 -5.04 11.19
CA GLN A 31 -2.56 -5.50 12.46
C GLN A 31 -3.80 -4.70 12.83
N SER A 32 -3.74 -3.39 12.59
CA SER A 32 -4.76 -2.42 12.96
C SER A 32 -5.54 -1.91 11.74
N ILE A 33 -4.98 -2.04 10.54
CA ILE A 33 -5.60 -1.58 9.29
C ILE A 33 -6.04 -2.76 8.42
N GLU A 34 -7.20 -2.60 7.78
CA GLU A 34 -7.67 -3.51 6.73
C GLU A 34 -7.56 -2.78 5.38
N ILE A 35 -6.70 -3.27 4.49
CA ILE A 35 -6.53 -2.71 3.15
C ILE A 35 -7.32 -3.53 2.15
N LEU A 36 -8.23 -2.86 1.46
CA LEU A 36 -9.12 -3.48 0.48
C LEU A 36 -8.82 -2.91 -0.91
N LYS A 37 -8.48 -3.79 -1.85
CA LYS A 37 -8.21 -3.43 -3.25
C LYS A 37 -8.99 -4.30 -4.21
N GLY A 38 -9.42 -3.70 -5.30
CA GLY A 38 -9.91 -4.47 -6.44
C GLY A 38 -10.20 -3.63 -7.66
N MET A 39 -10.38 -4.35 -8.76
CA MET A 39 -10.82 -3.77 -10.03
C MET A 39 -12.33 -3.86 -10.16
N GLY A 40 -12.92 -2.83 -10.75
CA GLY A 40 -14.36 -2.70 -10.97
C GLY A 40 -14.91 -1.36 -10.45
N LEU A 41 -16.23 -1.23 -10.50
CA LEU A 41 -16.92 -0.05 -9.98
C LEU A 41 -16.88 -0.05 -8.44
N PRO A 42 -16.88 1.13 -7.79
CA PRO A 42 -16.88 1.22 -6.33
C PRO A 42 -18.01 0.42 -5.66
N ALA A 43 -19.20 0.35 -6.28
CA ALA A 43 -20.32 -0.44 -5.78
C ALA A 43 -20.03 -1.95 -5.77
N GLU A 44 -19.33 -2.45 -6.78
CA GLU A 44 -18.95 -3.87 -6.88
C GLU A 44 -17.90 -4.24 -5.83
N ILE A 45 -16.92 -3.35 -5.62
CA ILE A 45 -15.89 -3.50 -4.59
C ILE A 45 -16.52 -3.44 -3.19
N SER A 46 -17.44 -2.50 -2.98
CA SER A 46 -18.21 -2.36 -1.73
C SER A 46 -18.96 -3.64 -1.37
N SER A 47 -19.70 -4.19 -2.33
CA SER A 47 -20.43 -5.44 -2.18
C SER A 47 -19.48 -6.63 -1.95
N ARG A 48 -18.43 -6.76 -2.77
CA ARG A 48 -17.47 -7.87 -2.72
C ARG A 48 -16.79 -8.00 -1.37
N PHE A 49 -16.43 -6.89 -0.73
CA PHE A 49 -15.79 -6.88 0.58
C PHE A 49 -16.76 -6.70 1.75
N GLY A 50 -18.07 -6.54 1.49
CA GLY A 50 -19.06 -6.36 2.54
C GLY A 50 -18.83 -5.10 3.38
N LEU A 51 -18.38 -4.01 2.75
CA LEU A 51 -17.98 -2.76 3.44
C LEU A 51 -19.07 -2.20 4.36
N ALA A 52 -20.35 -2.38 4.02
CA ALA A 52 -21.48 -1.94 4.85
C ALA A 52 -21.54 -2.62 6.25
N GLY A 53 -20.94 -3.80 6.40
CA GLY A 53 -20.87 -4.52 7.68
C GLY A 53 -19.60 -4.24 8.49
N MET A 54 -18.65 -3.48 7.92
CA MET A 54 -17.37 -3.20 8.56
C MET A 54 -17.50 -2.11 9.62
N LYS A 55 -16.57 -2.12 10.58
CA LYS A 55 -16.47 -1.12 11.64
C LYS A 55 -15.04 -0.62 11.72
N GLY A 56 -14.89 0.68 11.91
CA GLY A 56 -13.61 1.35 12.07
C GLY A 56 -13.83 2.78 12.54
N SER A 57 -12.78 3.44 13.02
CA SER A 57 -12.85 4.85 13.41
C SER A 57 -12.70 5.79 12.21
N HIS A 58 -11.97 5.36 11.18
CA HIS A 58 -11.64 6.14 9.99
C HIS A 58 -11.61 5.24 8.77
N ILE A 59 -11.85 5.83 7.60
CA ILE A 59 -11.70 5.16 6.30
C ILE A 59 -11.16 6.17 5.28
N ILE A 60 -10.24 5.71 4.44
CA ILE A 60 -9.83 6.42 3.23
C ILE A 60 -10.13 5.52 2.03
N GLY A 61 -10.53 6.13 0.92
CA GLY A 61 -10.87 5.42 -0.31
C GLY A 61 -10.34 6.17 -1.51
N HIS A 62 -10.03 5.44 -2.57
CA HIS A 62 -9.51 6.01 -3.79
C HIS A 62 -10.07 5.27 -5.00
N THR A 63 -10.41 6.04 -6.03
CA THR A 63 -10.77 5.52 -7.34
C THR A 63 -9.75 6.02 -8.34
N ARG A 64 -8.94 5.11 -8.89
CA ARG A 64 -7.95 5.45 -9.91
C ARG A 64 -8.56 5.31 -11.30
N MET A 65 -8.52 6.39 -12.08
CA MET A 65 -8.73 6.30 -13.53
C MET A 65 -7.37 6.10 -14.20
N ALA A 66 -7.10 4.89 -14.68
CA ALA A 66 -5.87 4.62 -15.42
C ALA A 66 -5.99 5.21 -16.84
N THR A 67 -5.25 6.27 -17.13
CA THR A 67 -5.27 6.94 -18.45
C THR A 67 -4.25 6.34 -19.42
N GLU A 68 -3.12 5.81 -18.92
CA GLU A 68 -2.02 5.29 -19.75
C GLU A 68 -1.38 3.99 -19.23
N SER A 69 -1.69 3.56 -18.01
CA SER A 69 -1.17 2.30 -17.44
C SER A 69 -2.22 1.18 -17.50
N ALA A 70 -1.76 -0.07 -17.44
CA ALA A 70 -2.65 -1.20 -17.27
C ALA A 70 -3.55 -1.03 -16.03
N VAL A 71 -4.83 -1.34 -16.17
CA VAL A 71 -5.77 -1.46 -15.04
C VAL A 71 -5.43 -2.74 -14.30
N THR A 72 -4.64 -2.63 -13.25
CA THR A 72 -4.22 -3.76 -12.42
C THR A 72 -4.56 -3.50 -10.96
N MET A 73 -4.76 -4.58 -10.21
CA MET A 73 -5.01 -4.51 -8.78
C MET A 73 -3.76 -4.01 -8.03
N GLU A 74 -2.57 -4.40 -8.52
CA GLU A 74 -1.26 -3.97 -8.03
C GLU A 74 -1.09 -2.46 -8.14
N GLY A 75 -1.51 -1.89 -9.28
CA GLY A 75 -1.45 -0.45 -9.53
C GLY A 75 -2.61 0.33 -8.90
N SER A 76 -3.44 -0.31 -8.07
CA SER A 76 -4.55 0.34 -7.38
C SER A 76 -4.12 0.77 -5.97
N HIS A 77 -4.52 1.98 -5.60
CA HIS A 77 -4.39 2.51 -4.24
C HIS A 77 -5.34 1.77 -3.27
N PRO A 78 -5.06 1.76 -1.95
CA PRO A 78 -3.94 2.39 -1.23
C PRO A 78 -2.62 1.61 -1.31
N PHE A 79 -1.46 2.26 -1.45
CA PHE A 79 -0.17 1.56 -1.33
C PHE A 79 0.24 1.39 0.13
N SER A 80 0.90 0.28 0.46
CA SER A 80 1.41 -0.02 1.80
C SER A 80 2.83 -0.54 1.68
N THR A 81 3.73 0.04 2.47
CA THR A 81 5.18 -0.28 2.45
C THR A 81 5.70 -0.57 3.85
N GLY A 82 4.82 -0.61 4.86
CA GLY A 82 5.15 -0.89 6.25
C GLY A 82 3.92 -1.35 7.03
N ALA A 83 4.15 -1.94 8.20
CA ALA A 83 3.08 -2.40 9.07
C ALA A 83 2.18 -1.22 9.49
N ASP A 84 0.88 -1.37 9.27
CA ASP A 84 -0.13 -0.37 9.62
C ASP A 84 0.04 1.02 8.97
N LEU A 85 0.75 1.10 7.84
CA LEU A 85 0.83 2.32 7.01
C LEU A 85 0.19 2.10 5.64
N CYS A 86 -0.65 3.04 5.21
CA CYS A 86 -1.14 3.09 3.84
C CYS A 86 -1.23 4.52 3.30
N LEU A 87 -1.05 4.67 1.99
CA LEU A 87 -1.08 5.95 1.28
C LEU A 87 -2.00 5.87 0.06
N VAL A 88 -2.88 6.87 -0.05
CA VAL A 88 -3.62 7.19 -1.27
C VAL A 88 -3.06 8.50 -1.83
N HIS A 89 -2.95 8.62 -3.15
CA HIS A 89 -2.37 9.78 -3.79
C HIS A 89 -3.10 10.08 -5.11
N ASN A 90 -3.33 11.36 -5.36
CA ASN A 90 -3.87 11.88 -6.60
C ASN A 90 -2.85 12.85 -7.21
N GLY A 91 -2.18 12.42 -8.26
CA GLY A 91 -1.13 13.20 -8.90
C GLY A 91 -0.08 12.31 -9.56
N SER A 92 1.07 12.91 -9.85
CA SER A 92 2.25 12.23 -10.36
C SER A 92 3.49 12.82 -9.68
N LEU A 93 4.36 11.96 -9.15
CA LEU A 93 5.62 12.35 -8.51
C LEU A 93 6.76 12.26 -9.52
N SER A 94 7.26 13.41 -9.96
CA SER A 94 8.21 13.47 -11.08
C SER A 94 9.58 12.87 -10.77
N ASN A 95 10.01 12.89 -9.51
CA ASN A 95 11.32 12.41 -9.07
C ASN A 95 11.32 10.95 -8.56
N HIS A 96 10.18 10.24 -8.61
CA HIS A 96 10.00 8.93 -7.98
C HIS A 96 11.04 7.88 -8.43
N PHE A 97 11.51 7.93 -9.68
CA PHE A 97 12.51 6.98 -10.16
C PHE A 97 13.83 7.12 -9.41
N ARG A 98 14.30 8.36 -9.20
CA ARG A 98 15.52 8.64 -8.46
C ARG A 98 15.35 8.23 -7.00
N LEU A 99 14.27 8.67 -6.37
CA LEU A 99 14.00 8.40 -4.96
C LEU A 99 13.86 6.90 -4.69
N ARG A 100 13.24 6.14 -5.60
CA ARG A 100 13.20 4.67 -5.53
C ARG A 100 14.58 4.05 -5.41
N GLN A 101 15.56 4.53 -6.19
CA GLN A 101 16.92 3.98 -6.12
C GLN A 101 17.63 4.34 -4.82
N GLU A 102 17.38 5.55 -4.30
CA GLU A 102 17.90 5.99 -3.00
C GLU A 102 17.31 5.13 -1.87
N LEU A 103 15.98 5.00 -1.81
CA LEU A 103 15.28 4.22 -0.78
C LEU A 103 15.61 2.72 -0.83
N LYS A 104 15.87 2.15 -2.01
CA LYS A 104 16.35 0.76 -2.13
C LYS A 104 17.69 0.54 -1.44
N ARG A 105 18.58 1.55 -1.43
CA ARG A 105 19.87 1.48 -0.73
C ARG A 105 19.69 1.56 0.79
N GLU A 106 18.64 2.24 1.22
CA GLU A 106 18.21 2.32 2.63
C GLU A 106 17.40 1.08 3.09
N GLY A 107 17.25 0.07 2.22
CA GLY A 107 16.59 -1.19 2.57
C GLY A 107 15.08 -1.25 2.31
N ILE A 108 14.50 -0.23 1.66
CA ILE A 108 13.08 -0.25 1.28
C ILE A 108 12.88 -1.08 0.01
N SER A 109 11.98 -2.06 0.10
CA SER A 109 11.55 -2.88 -1.05
C SER A 109 10.31 -2.30 -1.72
N PHE A 110 10.20 -2.52 -3.03
CA PHE A 110 9.03 -2.12 -3.83
C PHE A 110 8.57 -3.28 -4.72
N GLU A 111 7.26 -3.45 -4.84
CA GLU A 111 6.61 -4.50 -5.64
C GLU A 111 6.11 -4.00 -7.00
N THR A 112 5.97 -2.69 -7.17
CA THR A 112 5.44 -2.06 -8.39
C THR A 112 6.30 -0.90 -8.87
N ASP A 113 6.08 -0.46 -10.10
CA ASP A 113 6.70 0.74 -10.65
C ASP A 113 5.89 2.03 -10.34
N ASN A 114 4.82 1.93 -9.55
CA ASN A 114 3.98 3.07 -9.24
C ASN A 114 4.73 4.11 -8.37
N ASP A 115 4.59 5.38 -8.74
CA ASP A 115 5.20 6.51 -8.04
C ASP A 115 4.66 6.67 -6.61
N THR A 116 3.38 6.38 -6.39
CA THR A 116 2.78 6.44 -5.05
C THR A 116 3.37 5.39 -4.11
N GLU A 117 3.79 4.23 -4.62
CA GLU A 117 4.49 3.25 -3.80
C GLU A 117 5.83 3.81 -3.31
N VAL A 118 6.52 4.62 -4.13
CA VAL A 118 7.75 5.30 -3.74
C VAL A 118 7.49 6.31 -2.62
N ALA A 119 6.41 7.10 -2.71
CA ALA A 119 6.01 8.00 -1.62
C ALA A 119 5.66 7.25 -0.34
N ALA A 120 4.94 6.14 -0.43
CA ALA A 120 4.67 5.30 0.73
C ALA A 120 5.98 4.79 1.34
N GLY A 121 6.92 4.34 0.50
CA GLY A 121 8.25 3.89 0.91
C GLY A 121 9.07 4.99 1.60
N TYR A 122 8.98 6.23 1.11
CA TYR A 122 9.59 7.39 1.73
C TYR A 122 9.05 7.62 3.14
N LEU A 123 7.71 7.61 3.32
CA LEU A 123 7.10 7.77 4.64
C LEU A 123 7.54 6.65 5.59
N THR A 124 7.56 5.40 5.13
CA THR A 124 8.07 4.27 5.92
C THR A 124 9.52 4.49 6.33
N TRP A 125 10.39 4.92 5.41
CA TRP A 125 11.79 5.19 5.71
C TRP A 125 11.95 6.30 6.75
N ARG A 126 11.26 7.45 6.60
CA ARG A 126 11.32 8.54 7.58
C ARG A 126 10.89 8.10 8.97
N LEU A 127 9.80 7.33 9.06
CA LEU A 127 9.33 6.76 10.34
C LEU A 127 10.38 5.82 10.96
N GLN A 128 11.08 5.02 10.15
CA GLN A 128 12.19 4.18 10.62
C GLN A 128 13.39 4.98 11.12
N GLN A 129 13.61 6.19 10.59
CA GLN A 129 14.63 7.13 11.08
C GLN A 129 14.23 7.84 12.38
N GLY A 130 13.02 7.60 12.89
CA GLY A 130 12.53 8.17 14.16
C GLY A 130 11.70 9.45 14.01
N ASP A 131 11.35 9.83 12.78
CA ASP A 131 10.41 10.94 12.57
C ASP A 131 9.01 10.57 13.06
N SER A 132 8.29 11.58 13.55
CA SER A 132 6.83 11.48 13.67
C SER A 132 6.16 11.49 12.29
N LEU A 133 4.91 11.02 12.23
CA LEU A 133 4.12 11.08 10.99
C LEU A 133 4.00 12.51 10.44
N ALA A 134 3.86 13.50 11.31
CA ALA A 134 3.79 14.91 10.89
C ALA A 134 5.11 15.36 10.22
N GLN A 135 6.25 15.06 10.84
CA GLN A 135 7.56 15.38 10.27
C GLN A 135 7.82 14.66 8.94
N ALA A 136 7.42 13.39 8.84
CA ALA A 136 7.53 12.62 7.61
C ALA A 136 6.66 13.22 6.48
N LEU A 137 5.45 13.69 6.81
CA LEU A 137 4.56 14.36 5.85
C LEU A 137 5.08 15.74 5.44
N ASP A 138 5.61 16.52 6.38
CA ASP A 138 6.19 17.83 6.08
C ASP A 138 7.44 17.69 5.18
N GLY A 139 8.34 16.75 5.49
CA GLY A 139 9.51 16.46 4.65
C GLY A 139 9.12 15.97 3.26
N ALA A 140 8.03 15.20 3.14
CA ALA A 140 7.51 14.74 1.86
C ALA A 140 7.09 15.89 0.94
N LEU A 141 6.75 17.07 1.45
CA LEU A 141 6.41 18.24 0.61
C LEU A 141 7.62 18.85 -0.10
N GLU A 142 8.81 18.65 0.45
CA GLU A 142 10.07 19.15 -0.12
C GLU A 142 10.78 18.06 -0.95
N ASP A 143 10.69 16.81 -0.50
CA ASP A 143 11.45 15.70 -1.06
C ASP A 143 10.73 14.95 -2.21
N LEU A 144 9.41 15.11 -2.39
CA LEU A 144 8.59 14.46 -3.44
C LEU A 144 8.08 15.44 -4.51
#